data_AF-A0A9W7C805-F1
#
_entry.id   AF-A0A9W7C805-F1
#
_cell.length_a   1.000
_cell.length_b   1.000
_cell.length_c   1.000
_cell.angle_alpha   90.00
_cell.angle_beta   90.00
_cell.angle_gamma   90.00
#
_symmetry.space_group_name_H-M   'P 1'
#
loop_
_entity.id
_entity.type
_entity.pdbx_description
1 polymer ?
#
loop_
_entity_poly.entity_id
_entity_poly.type
_entity_poly.pdbx_seq_one_letter_code
_entity_poly.pdbx_strand_id
1 'polypeptide(L)'
;MFLRVVLLILLILSLSSGYNVPGSSTRNSRLSPRCGAFKSRTLFANGVADHEAVLTNLKTEESKLMSLLTDVRSKKLAALRSKPLRIAVVGFGRFGQFIAKSFSKTSTVIAVSRSDYSSVAKDMGVDYYSLKDFDKVIEKGVDVVVLSTSILSFSSLLSSLLPPLRTIGGSQPSTNYPLIVDVLSVKSHPRRVMLESLPPHCDVLCTHPMFGPESGKNSWSNLNFVFEKTRLAGKTYPDPQSTLNDPSSSMDAAFSIDRVERFLSLFEEEGCNMVELSCEEHDRAAANSQFITHLVGRILGRQGLKPTPIDTKGFESVLQLIGSTNSDSFDLFYGLYKYNGNSMDTILKMKQAMEEVEAGLKLMEREDVNAPGFGGDAGLLGFQRKNQLDDSPL
;
A
#
# COMPACT_ATOMS: atom_id res chain seq x y z
N MET A 1 1.09 -9.00 -10.86
CA MET A 1 0.83 -10.10 -11.83
C MET A 1 -0.38 -10.95 -11.43
N PHE A 2 -0.60 -11.24 -10.15
CA PHE A 2 -1.75 -12.01 -9.63
C PHE A 2 -3.13 -11.41 -9.94
N LEU A 3 -3.28 -10.07 -9.85
CA LEU A 3 -4.54 -9.38 -10.16
C LEU A 3 -4.95 -9.45 -11.64
N ARG A 4 -3.99 -9.61 -12.56
CA ARG A 4 -4.24 -9.75 -14.01
C ARG A 4 -4.74 -11.14 -14.38
N VAL A 5 -4.38 -12.17 -13.61
CA VAL A 5 -4.83 -13.56 -13.84
C VAL A 5 -6.27 -13.73 -13.36
N VAL A 6 -6.65 -13.11 -12.24
CA VAL A 6 -8.02 -13.15 -11.71
C VAL A 6 -9.01 -12.43 -12.64
N LEU A 7 -8.63 -11.27 -13.21
CA LEU A 7 -9.45 -10.56 -14.19
C LEU A 7 -9.63 -11.32 -15.52
N LEU A 8 -8.61 -12.07 -15.96
CA LEU A 8 -8.70 -12.87 -17.17
C LEU A 8 -9.67 -14.07 -17.00
N ILE A 9 -9.69 -14.68 -15.81
CA ILE A 9 -10.60 -15.79 -15.49
C ILE A 9 -12.06 -15.30 -15.42
N LEU A 10 -12.31 -14.12 -14.85
CA LEU A 10 -13.65 -13.53 -14.82
C LEU A 10 -14.17 -13.13 -16.22
N LEU A 11 -13.27 -12.73 -17.13
CA LEU A 11 -13.62 -12.39 -18.51
C LEU A 11 -13.94 -13.62 -19.39
N ILE A 12 -13.31 -14.76 -19.09
CA ILE A 12 -13.57 -16.03 -19.79
C ILE A 12 -14.90 -16.65 -19.32
N LEU A 13 -15.25 -16.47 -18.04
CA LEU A 13 -16.50 -16.97 -17.47
C LEU A 13 -17.74 -16.16 -17.94
N SER A 14 -17.59 -14.88 -18.28
CA SER A 14 -18.68 -14.07 -18.83
C SER A 14 -18.98 -14.33 -20.31
N LEU A 15 -18.02 -14.89 -21.06
CA LEU A 15 -18.17 -15.26 -22.47
C LEU A 15 -18.76 -16.66 -22.69
N SER A 16 -18.93 -17.45 -21.63
CA SER A 16 -19.34 -18.86 -21.73
C SER A 16 -20.82 -19.12 -21.43
N SER A 17 -21.59 -18.10 -21.03
CA SER A 17 -23.03 -18.23 -20.77
C SER A 17 -23.85 -17.78 -21.98
N GLY A 18 -23.82 -18.59 -23.03
CA GLY A 18 -24.66 -18.47 -24.22
C GLY A 18 -25.55 -19.69 -24.42
N TYR A 19 -26.85 -19.51 -24.16
CA TYR A 19 -28.02 -20.27 -24.64
C TYR A 19 -28.45 -21.59 -23.97
N ASN A 20 -29.72 -21.58 -23.50
CA ASN A 20 -30.77 -22.50 -23.97
C ASN A 20 -32.17 -22.10 -23.49
N VAL A 21 -33.13 -21.96 -24.42
CA VAL A 21 -34.58 -22.11 -24.20
C VAL A 21 -35.18 -22.82 -25.43
N PRO A 22 -36.02 -23.86 -25.27
CA PRO A 22 -36.49 -24.68 -26.39
C PRO A 22 -37.92 -24.35 -26.88
N GLY A 23 -38.13 -24.54 -28.19
CA GLY A 23 -39.29 -25.22 -28.77
C GLY A 23 -40.58 -24.44 -29.07
N SER A 24 -40.96 -24.35 -30.36
CA SER A 24 -42.27 -24.83 -30.83
C SER A 24 -42.35 -24.90 -32.36
N SER A 25 -43.14 -25.88 -32.82
CA SER A 25 -43.29 -26.40 -34.17
C SER A 25 -44.36 -25.69 -35.01
N THR A 26 -44.20 -25.64 -36.35
CA THR A 26 -45.03 -26.36 -37.36
C THR A 26 -45.08 -25.70 -38.76
N ARG A 27 -45.00 -26.57 -39.78
CA ARG A 27 -45.65 -26.61 -41.12
C ARG A 27 -45.33 -25.60 -42.24
N ASN A 28 -44.77 -26.20 -43.31
CA ASN A 28 -44.93 -25.99 -44.76
C ASN A 28 -45.93 -24.93 -45.28
N SER A 29 -45.47 -24.11 -46.23
CA SER A 29 -45.95 -24.15 -47.64
C SER A 29 -45.13 -23.24 -48.57
N ARG A 30 -44.90 -23.72 -49.79
CA ARG A 30 -44.35 -22.97 -50.92
C ARG A 30 -45.38 -21.95 -51.41
N LEU A 31 -44.97 -20.74 -51.76
CA LEU A 31 -45.54 -19.92 -52.84
C LEU A 31 -44.54 -18.81 -53.26
N SER A 32 -44.54 -18.53 -54.56
CA SER A 32 -43.62 -17.73 -55.38
C SER A 32 -43.75 -16.19 -55.20
N PRO A 33 -42.87 -15.36 -55.80
CA PRO A 33 -42.57 -14.01 -55.33
C PRO A 33 -43.47 -12.95 -55.99
N ARG A 34 -43.82 -11.89 -55.26
CA ARG A 34 -44.21 -10.61 -55.86
C ARG A 34 -43.63 -9.42 -55.09
N CYS A 35 -43.05 -8.54 -55.89
CA CYS A 35 -42.42 -7.28 -55.56
C CYS A 35 -43.35 -6.35 -54.76
N GLY A 36 -42.82 -5.75 -53.70
CA GLY A 36 -43.47 -4.71 -52.92
C GLY A 36 -42.41 -3.94 -52.15
N ALA A 37 -41.90 -2.86 -52.75
CA ALA A 37 -40.96 -1.95 -52.13
C ALA A 37 -41.63 -1.28 -50.91
N PHE A 38 -41.23 -1.67 -49.70
CA PHE A 38 -41.58 -0.95 -48.48
C PHE A 38 -40.33 -0.30 -47.89
N LYS A 39 -40.29 1.03 -47.99
CA LYS A 39 -39.34 1.92 -47.34
C LYS A 39 -39.46 1.77 -45.83
N SER A 40 -38.57 1.00 -45.20
CA SER A 40 -38.32 1.11 -43.75
C SER A 40 -36.88 0.67 -43.46
N ARG A 41 -35.91 1.47 -43.89
CA ARG A 41 -34.50 1.30 -43.52
C ARG A 41 -33.86 2.58 -42.98
N THR A 42 -34.65 3.64 -42.77
CA THR A 42 -34.17 4.99 -42.44
C THR A 42 -34.45 5.44 -41.01
N LEU A 43 -34.96 4.57 -40.13
CA LEU A 43 -35.25 4.92 -38.73
C LEU A 43 -34.35 4.25 -37.68
N PHE A 44 -33.60 3.20 -38.03
CA PHE A 44 -32.66 2.54 -37.11
C PHE A 44 -31.18 2.95 -37.29
N ALA A 45 -30.83 3.60 -38.41
CA ALA A 45 -29.46 4.06 -38.67
C ALA A 45 -29.14 5.41 -37.98
N ASN A 46 -30.14 6.25 -37.74
CA ASN A 46 -29.93 7.59 -37.20
C ASN A 46 -29.58 7.60 -35.69
N GLY A 47 -30.01 6.60 -34.91
CA GLY A 47 -29.69 6.51 -33.48
C GLY A 47 -28.30 5.95 -33.16
N VAL A 48 -27.71 5.15 -34.06
CA VAL A 48 -26.38 4.55 -33.87
C VAL A 48 -25.27 5.52 -34.30
N ALA A 49 -25.48 6.24 -35.41
CA ALA A 49 -24.55 7.28 -35.87
C ALA A 49 -24.45 8.45 -34.88
N ASP A 50 -25.56 8.80 -34.23
CA ASP A 50 -25.62 9.83 -33.18
C ASP A 50 -24.87 9.39 -31.92
N HIS A 51 -25.02 8.13 -31.50
CA HIS A 51 -24.29 7.58 -30.34
C HIS A 51 -22.78 7.49 -30.58
N GLU A 52 -22.34 7.11 -31.78
CA GLU A 52 -20.91 7.04 -32.12
C GLU A 52 -20.28 8.44 -32.23
N ALA A 53 -21.01 9.42 -32.75
CA ALA A 53 -20.61 10.82 -32.76
C ALA A 53 -20.52 11.40 -31.33
N VAL A 54 -21.50 11.10 -30.46
CA VAL A 54 -21.47 11.50 -29.04
C VAL A 54 -20.27 10.88 -28.33
N LEU A 55 -20.01 9.58 -28.48
CA LEU A 55 -18.88 8.91 -27.85
C LEU A 55 -17.53 9.47 -28.33
N THR A 56 -17.42 9.81 -29.61
CA THR A 56 -16.21 10.41 -30.19
C THR A 56 -15.97 11.82 -29.67
N ASN A 57 -17.03 12.62 -29.53
CA ASN A 57 -16.97 13.94 -28.91
C ASN A 57 -16.54 13.86 -27.44
N LEU A 58 -17.13 12.94 -26.67
CA LEU A 58 -16.77 12.72 -25.26
C LEU A 58 -15.29 12.31 -25.11
N LYS A 59 -14.78 11.40 -25.96
CA LYS A 59 -13.36 11.02 -25.96
C LYS A 59 -12.43 12.20 -26.30
N THR A 60 -12.87 13.07 -27.20
CA THR A 60 -12.11 14.27 -27.59
C THR A 60 -12.08 15.28 -26.45
N GLU A 61 -13.21 15.49 -25.78
CA GLU A 61 -13.32 16.35 -24.60
C GLU A 61 -12.51 15.81 -23.43
N GLU A 62 -12.56 14.50 -23.17
CA GLU A 62 -11.74 13.81 -22.19
C GLU A 62 -10.24 14.02 -22.46
N SER A 63 -9.79 13.81 -23.70
CA SER A 63 -8.40 14.07 -24.11
C SER A 63 -7.97 15.53 -23.88
N LYS A 64 -8.85 16.48 -24.20
CA LYS A 64 -8.60 17.91 -23.97
C LYS A 64 -8.51 18.25 -22.48
N LEU A 65 -9.41 17.72 -21.66
CA LEU A 65 -9.41 17.90 -20.20
C LEU A 65 -8.16 17.28 -19.58
N MET A 66 -7.75 16.10 -20.03
CA MET A 66 -6.52 15.44 -19.59
C MET A 66 -5.27 16.26 -19.93
N SER A 67 -5.20 16.85 -21.12
CA SER A 67 -4.12 17.75 -21.52
C SER A 67 -4.07 19.00 -20.62
N LEU A 68 -5.22 19.67 -20.42
CA LEU A 68 -5.32 20.83 -19.53
C LEU A 68 -4.94 20.50 -18.08
N LEU A 69 -5.39 19.36 -17.57
CA LEU A 69 -5.03 18.89 -16.24
C LEU A 69 -3.52 18.64 -16.11
N THR A 70 -2.90 18.08 -17.16
CA THR A 70 -1.46 17.84 -17.20
C THR A 70 -0.66 19.16 -17.17
N ASP A 71 -1.10 20.15 -17.93
CA ASP A 71 -0.48 21.48 -17.93
C ASP A 71 -0.60 22.18 -16.56
N VAL A 72 -1.79 22.12 -15.94
CA VAL A 72 -2.02 22.70 -14.61
C VAL A 72 -1.17 22.00 -13.56
N ARG A 73 -1.11 20.66 -13.57
CA ARG A 73 -0.24 19.88 -12.67
C ARG A 73 1.23 20.25 -12.85
N SER A 74 1.70 20.35 -14.09
CA SER A 74 3.07 20.74 -14.40
C SER A 74 3.42 22.13 -13.84
N LYS A 75 2.50 23.10 -13.97
CA LYS A 75 2.64 24.44 -13.38
C LYS A 75 2.62 24.41 -11.85
N LYS A 76 1.72 23.62 -11.24
CA LYS A 76 1.65 23.42 -9.78
C LYS A 76 2.99 22.89 -9.26
N LEU A 77 3.51 21.83 -9.86
CA LEU A 77 4.80 21.24 -9.46
C LEU A 77 5.96 22.22 -9.62
N ALA A 78 6.02 22.97 -10.72
CA ALA A 78 7.02 24.01 -10.91
C ALA A 78 6.96 25.09 -9.81
N ALA A 79 5.76 25.50 -9.40
CA ALA A 79 5.57 26.44 -8.31
C ALA A 79 6.03 25.85 -6.96
N LEU A 80 5.71 24.58 -6.67
CA LEU A 80 6.15 23.90 -5.45
C LEU A 80 7.69 23.80 -5.38
N ARG A 81 8.35 23.47 -6.51
CA ARG A 81 9.82 23.38 -6.62
C ARG A 81 10.54 24.71 -6.41
N SER A 82 9.89 25.84 -6.66
CA SER A 82 10.50 27.16 -6.44
C SER A 82 10.81 27.45 -4.97
N LYS A 83 10.27 26.64 -4.03
CA LYS A 83 10.46 26.73 -2.59
C LYS A 83 10.91 25.37 -2.02
N PRO A 84 12.17 24.97 -2.23
CA PRO A 84 12.67 23.66 -1.79
C PRO A 84 12.56 23.51 -0.28
N LEU A 85 12.24 22.30 0.18
CA LEU A 85 12.09 22.00 1.61
C LEU A 85 13.46 21.75 2.26
N ARG A 86 13.54 22.04 3.56
CA ARG A 86 14.57 21.52 4.45
C ARG A 86 14.00 20.36 5.27
N ILE A 87 14.50 19.16 5.00
CA ILE A 87 13.93 17.91 5.51
C ILE A 87 14.93 17.23 6.45
N ALA A 88 14.56 17.05 7.71
CA ALA A 88 15.28 16.21 8.64
C ALA A 88 14.75 14.76 8.58
N VAL A 89 15.60 13.80 8.22
CA VAL A 89 15.27 12.37 8.25
C VAL A 89 15.83 11.78 9.54
N VAL A 90 14.94 11.49 10.49
CA VAL A 90 15.28 10.97 11.82
C VAL A 90 15.10 9.45 11.83
N GLY A 91 16.21 8.73 11.98
CA GLY A 91 16.29 7.28 11.78
C GLY A 91 16.96 6.95 10.45
N PHE A 92 18.29 7.13 10.38
CA PHE A 92 19.05 6.97 9.15
C PHE A 92 19.50 5.53 8.86
N GLY A 93 18.59 4.57 9.06
CA GLY A 93 18.78 3.16 8.67
C GLY A 93 18.49 2.91 7.19
N ARG A 94 18.28 1.64 6.80
CA ARG A 94 18.01 1.24 5.40
C ARG A 94 16.94 2.09 4.71
N PHE A 95 15.78 2.26 5.37
CA PHE A 95 14.67 3.03 4.79
C PHE A 95 14.93 4.54 4.78
N GLY A 96 15.49 5.09 5.87
CA GLY A 96 15.82 6.51 5.97
C GLY A 96 16.83 6.95 4.91
N GLN A 97 17.87 6.14 4.68
CA GLN A 97 18.84 6.36 3.60
C GLN A 97 18.18 6.30 2.21
N PHE A 98 17.28 5.33 2.01
CA PHE A 98 16.55 5.16 0.75
C PHE A 98 15.71 6.39 0.38
N ILE A 99 14.92 6.93 1.30
CA ILE A 99 14.12 8.14 1.04
C ILE A 99 15.00 9.40 0.96
N ALA A 100 16.02 9.52 1.82
CA ALA A 100 16.92 10.67 1.84
C ALA A 100 17.65 10.86 0.51
N LYS A 101 18.03 9.76 -0.15
CA LYS A 101 18.66 9.79 -1.48
C LYS A 101 17.73 10.38 -2.55
N SER A 102 16.43 10.13 -2.45
CA SER A 102 15.47 10.69 -3.39
C SER A 102 15.22 12.16 -3.07
N PHE A 103 15.01 12.49 -1.80
CA PHE A 103 14.75 13.86 -1.35
C PHE A 103 15.92 14.82 -1.63
N SER A 104 17.16 14.34 -1.55
CA SER A 104 18.36 15.17 -1.80
C SER A 104 18.48 15.64 -3.25
N LYS A 105 17.69 15.10 -4.19
CA LYS A 105 17.64 15.57 -5.59
C LYS A 105 17.04 16.98 -5.72
N THR A 106 16.10 17.34 -4.85
CA THR A 106 15.29 18.56 -4.96
C THR A 106 15.17 19.36 -3.67
N SER A 107 15.60 18.81 -2.53
CA SER A 107 15.47 19.39 -1.19
C SER A 107 16.77 19.34 -0.42
N THR A 108 16.91 20.21 0.58
CA THR A 108 18.04 20.14 1.53
C THR A 108 17.73 19.06 2.57
N VAL A 109 18.57 18.03 2.67
CA VAL A 109 18.35 16.90 3.58
C VAL A 109 19.35 16.92 4.74
N ILE A 110 18.85 16.72 5.95
CA ILE A 110 19.62 16.55 7.18
C ILE A 110 19.32 15.15 7.73
N ALA A 111 20.32 14.28 7.80
CA ALA A 111 20.22 12.97 8.40
C ALA A 111 20.44 13.05 9.93
N VAL A 112 19.56 12.40 10.69
CA VAL A 112 19.67 12.32 12.15
C VAL A 112 19.53 10.86 12.58
N SER A 113 20.43 10.37 13.42
CA SER A 113 20.35 8.99 13.89
C SER A 113 21.00 8.77 15.24
N ARG A 114 20.57 7.70 15.94
CA ARG A 114 21.20 7.24 17.17
C ARG A 114 22.58 6.62 16.90
N SER A 115 22.66 5.77 15.87
CA SER A 115 23.90 5.15 15.43
C SER A 115 24.63 6.07 14.46
N ASP A 116 25.96 6.03 14.45
CA ASP A 116 26.76 6.86 13.55
C ASP A 116 26.65 6.39 12.09
N TYR A 117 26.22 7.31 11.22
CA TYR A 117 26.17 7.14 9.76
C TYR A 117 26.83 8.30 9.02
N SER A 118 27.76 9.01 9.67
CA SER A 118 28.43 10.21 9.12
C SER A 118 29.09 9.93 7.76
N SER A 119 29.69 8.76 7.57
CA SER A 119 30.31 8.36 6.29
C SER A 119 29.26 8.22 5.18
N VAL A 120 28.19 7.46 5.44
CA VAL A 120 27.10 7.24 4.48
C VAL A 120 26.43 8.56 4.11
N ALA A 121 26.19 9.43 5.09
CA ALA A 121 25.61 10.75 4.86
C ALA A 121 26.52 11.64 4.00
N LYS A 122 27.83 11.62 4.26
CA LYS A 122 28.83 12.34 3.45
C LYS A 122 28.85 11.85 2.00
N ASP A 123 28.81 10.54 1.77
CA ASP A 123 28.78 9.95 0.43
C ASP A 123 27.50 10.32 -0.34
N MET A 124 26.39 10.54 0.39
CA MET A 124 25.13 11.03 -0.18
C MET A 124 25.06 12.55 -0.34
N GLY A 125 26.05 13.30 0.17
CA GLY A 125 26.05 14.76 0.16
C GLY A 125 24.99 15.39 1.08
N VAL A 126 24.61 14.71 2.17
CA VAL A 126 23.64 15.21 3.14
C VAL A 126 24.30 15.54 4.48
N ASP A 127 23.80 16.58 5.14
CA ASP A 127 24.24 16.97 6.49
C ASP A 127 23.92 15.83 7.48
N TYR A 128 24.76 15.60 8.48
CA TYR A 128 24.55 14.55 9.49
C TYR A 128 24.68 15.08 10.92
N TYR A 129 23.74 14.69 11.77
CA TYR A 129 23.72 14.99 13.21
C TYR A 129 23.45 13.73 14.02
N SER A 130 24.07 13.62 15.19
CA SER A 130 23.63 12.62 16.18
C SER A 130 22.25 12.99 16.70
N LEU A 131 21.45 12.00 17.09
CA LEU A 131 20.16 12.22 17.75
C LEU A 131 20.29 13.11 19.02
N LYS A 132 21.45 13.10 19.67
CA LYS A 132 21.73 13.95 20.84
C LYS A 132 21.81 15.44 20.50
N ASP A 133 22.12 15.76 19.25
CA ASP A 133 22.29 17.12 18.72
C ASP A 133 21.05 17.57 17.91
N PHE A 134 19.88 16.99 18.20
CA PHE A 134 18.65 17.29 17.47
C PHE A 134 18.15 18.73 17.69
N ASP A 135 18.49 19.35 18.82
CA ASP A 135 18.32 20.78 19.09
C ASP A 135 18.94 21.65 17.99
N LYS A 136 20.19 21.38 17.61
CA LYS A 136 20.90 22.10 16.52
C LYS A 136 20.20 21.92 15.17
N VAL A 137 19.55 20.79 14.95
CA VAL A 137 18.77 20.53 13.73
C VAL A 137 17.52 21.41 13.69
N ILE A 138 16.83 21.55 14.83
CA ILE A 138 15.68 22.44 14.97
C ILE A 138 16.08 23.91 14.83
N GLU A 139 17.21 24.33 15.41
CA GLU A 139 17.76 25.69 15.28
C GLU A 139 18.06 26.08 13.83
N LYS A 140 18.37 25.09 12.98
CA LYS A 140 18.50 25.33 11.53
C LYS A 140 17.16 25.67 10.85
N GLY A 141 16.00 25.60 11.50
CA GLY A 141 14.72 25.91 10.86
C GLY A 141 14.35 24.89 9.78
N VAL A 142 14.14 23.65 10.20
CA VAL A 142 13.66 22.57 9.32
C VAL A 142 12.18 22.75 9.01
N ASP A 143 11.78 22.51 7.75
CA ASP A 143 10.38 22.54 7.35
C ASP A 143 9.67 21.24 7.74
N VAL A 144 10.36 20.10 7.57
CA VAL A 144 9.79 18.76 7.74
C VAL A 144 10.72 17.88 8.54
N VAL A 145 10.17 17.12 9.49
CA VAL A 145 10.88 16.07 10.23
C VAL A 145 10.22 14.73 9.90
N VAL A 146 10.93 13.86 9.19
CA VAL A 146 10.49 12.53 8.79
C VAL A 146 11.02 11.49 9.77
N LEU A 147 10.11 10.80 10.48
CA LEU A 147 10.40 9.78 11.47
C LEU A 147 10.49 8.41 10.79
N SER A 148 11.72 8.00 10.47
CA SER A 148 12.07 6.75 9.78
C SER A 148 12.76 5.74 10.70
N THR A 149 12.14 5.45 11.85
CA THR A 149 12.62 4.46 12.84
C THR A 149 11.80 3.16 12.79
N SER A 150 12.24 2.13 13.52
CA SER A 150 11.42 0.93 13.73
C SER A 150 10.14 1.25 14.50
N ILE A 151 9.07 0.51 14.20
CA ILE A 151 7.77 0.62 14.88
C ILE A 151 7.95 0.51 16.40
N LEU A 152 8.76 -0.46 16.85
CA LEU A 152 8.99 -0.74 18.26
C LEU A 152 9.68 0.41 19.01
N SER A 153 10.49 1.22 18.32
CA SER A 153 11.26 2.32 18.92
C SER A 153 10.61 3.69 18.70
N PHE A 154 9.44 3.76 18.06
CA PHE A 154 8.79 5.01 17.68
C PHE A 154 8.48 5.91 18.88
N SER A 155 7.79 5.38 19.90
CA SER A 155 7.44 6.16 21.09
C SER A 155 8.68 6.68 21.82
N SER A 156 9.71 5.85 22.02
CA SER A 156 10.96 6.28 22.67
C SER A 156 11.73 7.33 21.86
N LEU A 157 11.71 7.21 20.52
CA LEU A 157 12.30 8.21 19.65
C LEU A 157 11.55 9.53 19.83
N LEU A 158 10.22 9.52 19.69
CA LEU A 158 9.41 10.73 19.79
C LEU A 158 9.65 11.43 21.13
N SER A 159 9.66 10.69 22.25
CA SER A 159 9.98 11.24 23.57
C SER A 159 11.33 11.97 23.62
N SER A 160 12.34 11.48 22.87
CA SER A 160 13.66 12.10 22.80
C SER A 160 13.66 13.38 21.95
N LEU A 161 12.74 13.51 21.00
CA LEU A 161 12.59 14.70 20.14
C LEU A 161 11.73 15.80 20.79
N LEU A 162 10.91 15.46 21.79
CA LEU A 162 9.98 16.42 22.42
C LEU A 162 10.66 17.65 23.05
N PRO A 163 11.78 17.54 23.79
CA PRO A 163 12.38 18.70 24.45
C PRO A 163 12.69 19.85 23.47
N PRO A 164 13.46 19.66 22.38
CA PRO A 164 13.74 20.75 21.44
C PRO A 164 12.52 21.19 20.62
N LEU A 165 11.56 20.29 20.35
CA LEU A 165 10.31 20.68 19.67
C LEU A 165 9.44 21.60 20.54
N ARG A 166 9.46 21.42 21.86
CA ARG A 166 8.70 22.25 22.81
C ARG A 166 9.33 23.63 23.01
N THR A 167 10.64 23.77 22.83
CA THR A 167 11.35 25.05 22.98
C THR A 167 11.19 25.98 21.78
N ILE A 168 10.65 25.51 20.65
CA ILE A 168 10.30 26.36 19.49
C ILE A 168 9.27 27.43 19.91
N GLY A 169 8.39 27.12 20.86
CA GLY A 169 7.24 27.92 21.30
C GLY A 169 7.49 29.15 22.16
N GLY A 170 8.55 29.92 21.89
CA GLY A 170 8.70 31.29 22.39
C GLY A 170 7.77 32.29 21.66
N SER A 171 8.13 33.58 21.61
CA SER A 171 7.41 34.66 20.91
C SER A 171 7.33 34.52 19.37
N GLN A 172 7.55 33.31 18.84
CA GLN A 172 7.60 33.01 17.42
C GLN A 172 6.21 32.62 16.87
N PRO A 173 5.92 32.89 15.59
CA PRO A 173 4.67 32.48 14.95
C PRO A 173 4.49 30.96 14.94
N SER A 174 3.24 30.50 15.02
CA SER A 174 2.79 29.11 14.81
C SER A 174 3.34 28.47 13.53
N THR A 175 3.63 29.27 12.50
CA THR A 175 4.16 28.83 11.20
C THR A 175 5.60 28.30 11.25
N ASN A 176 6.37 28.57 12.31
CA ASN A 176 7.76 28.09 12.42
C ASN A 176 7.89 26.65 12.94
N TYR A 177 6.81 26.02 13.39
CA TYR A 177 6.86 24.60 13.77
C TYR A 177 7.00 23.71 12.54
N PRO A 178 7.86 22.68 12.57
CA PRO A 178 7.99 21.76 11.44
C PRO A 178 6.75 20.86 11.29
N LEU A 179 6.53 20.40 10.07
CA LEU A 179 5.65 19.27 9.79
C LEU A 179 6.32 17.98 10.28
N ILE A 180 5.66 17.24 11.16
CA ILE A 180 6.13 15.92 11.61
C ILE A 180 5.47 14.84 10.75
N VAL A 181 6.29 14.03 10.10
CA VAL A 181 5.85 12.96 9.20
C VAL A 181 6.32 11.62 9.73
N ASP A 182 5.45 10.63 9.82
CA ASP A 182 5.88 9.24 10.05
C ASP A 182 5.84 8.44 8.74
N VAL A 183 6.74 7.47 8.61
CA VAL A 183 6.80 6.52 7.46
C VAL A 183 6.72 5.06 7.91
N LEU A 184 6.11 4.79 9.07
CA LEU A 184 6.02 3.43 9.61
C LEU A 184 5.08 2.55 8.77
N SER A 185 5.19 1.23 8.88
CA SER A 185 4.30 0.30 8.17
C SER A 185 2.94 0.04 8.85
N VAL A 186 2.70 0.67 10.00
CA VAL A 186 1.40 0.73 10.69
C VAL A 186 1.08 2.21 10.93
N LYS A 187 -0.20 2.59 11.04
CA LYS A 187 -0.59 4.01 11.05
C LYS A 187 -1.36 4.43 12.29
N SER A 188 -2.24 3.60 12.85
CA SER A 188 -3.01 3.96 14.05
C SER A 188 -2.10 4.23 15.26
N HIS A 189 -1.03 3.45 15.39
CA HIS A 189 -0.05 3.63 16.47
C HIS A 189 0.71 4.97 16.38
N PRO A 190 1.45 5.29 15.30
CA PRO A 190 2.17 6.56 15.22
C PRO A 190 1.23 7.76 15.24
N ARG A 191 0.06 7.69 14.58
CA ARG A 191 -0.97 8.73 14.64
C ARG A 191 -1.32 9.10 16.08
N ARG A 192 -1.71 8.11 16.88
CA ARG A 192 -2.09 8.31 18.28
C ARG A 192 -0.95 8.90 19.09
N VAL A 193 0.24 8.30 19.01
CA VAL A 193 1.42 8.73 19.78
C VAL A 193 1.83 10.17 19.43
N MET A 194 1.79 10.55 18.15
CA MET A 194 2.07 11.91 17.69
C MET A 194 1.03 12.91 18.21
N LEU A 195 -0.27 12.61 18.07
CA LEU A 195 -1.34 13.49 18.53
C LEU A 195 -1.33 13.71 20.06
N GLU A 196 -1.01 12.66 20.83
CA GLU A 196 -0.94 12.72 22.30
C GLU A 196 0.30 13.49 22.81
N SER A 197 1.41 13.46 22.06
CA SER A 197 2.72 13.90 22.58
C SER A 197 3.21 15.23 22.00
N LEU A 198 2.97 15.47 20.71
CA LEU A 198 3.52 16.62 20.00
C LEU A 198 2.82 17.93 20.40
N PRO A 199 3.54 19.06 20.45
CA PRO A 199 2.94 20.38 20.63
C PRO A 199 1.75 20.59 19.67
N PRO A 200 0.64 21.21 20.11
CA PRO A 200 -0.55 21.41 19.26
C PRO A 200 -0.27 22.16 17.94
N HIS A 201 0.77 22.99 17.91
CA HIS A 201 1.19 23.77 16.75
C HIS A 201 2.01 22.97 15.72
N CYS A 202 2.51 21.78 16.06
CA CYS A 202 3.17 20.91 15.08
C CYS A 202 2.11 20.30 14.16
N ASP A 203 2.26 20.50 12.86
CA ASP A 203 1.51 19.73 11.87
C ASP A 203 1.94 18.26 11.90
N VAL A 204 1.01 17.38 11.57
CA VAL A 204 1.20 15.92 11.56
C VAL A 204 0.65 15.35 10.27
N LEU A 205 1.49 14.59 9.57
CA LEU A 205 1.14 13.81 8.38
C LEU A 205 1.54 12.36 8.60
N CYS A 206 0.58 11.45 8.67
CA CYS A 206 0.88 10.03 8.75
C CYS A 206 1.05 9.48 7.35
N THR A 207 2.14 8.76 7.07
CA THR A 207 2.40 8.21 5.73
C THR A 207 2.90 6.78 5.76
N HIS A 208 2.73 6.07 4.66
CA HIS A 208 3.34 4.77 4.43
C HIS A 208 3.63 4.61 2.92
N PRO A 209 4.90 4.79 2.51
CA PRO A 209 5.36 4.29 1.23
C PRO A 209 5.23 2.76 1.24
N MET A 210 4.35 2.20 0.41
CA MET A 210 4.08 0.74 0.34
C MET A 210 5.20 -0.02 -0.39
N PHE A 211 6.42 0.49 -0.29
CA PHE A 211 7.62 0.04 -0.96
C PHE A 211 8.84 0.40 -0.12
N GLY A 212 9.96 -0.26 -0.39
CA GLY A 212 11.21 -0.04 0.33
C GLY A 212 12.43 -0.16 -0.57
N PRO A 213 13.65 -0.27 0.01
CA PRO A 213 14.89 -0.32 -0.76
C PRO A 213 14.94 -1.42 -1.83
N GLU A 214 14.24 -2.55 -1.60
CA GLU A 214 14.19 -3.65 -2.56
C GLU A 214 13.12 -3.43 -3.63
N SER A 215 11.87 -3.14 -3.24
CA SER A 215 10.74 -3.01 -4.18
C SER A 215 10.73 -1.68 -4.95
N GLY A 216 11.32 -0.63 -4.40
CA GLY A 216 11.44 0.69 -5.03
C GLY A 216 12.86 1.02 -5.49
N LYS A 217 13.74 0.01 -5.65
CA LYS A 217 15.16 0.20 -6.00
C LYS A 217 15.38 0.99 -7.30
N ASN A 218 14.57 0.70 -8.32
CA ASN A 218 14.76 1.21 -9.67
C ASN A 218 13.91 2.45 -9.97
N SER A 219 12.67 2.48 -9.47
CA SER A 219 11.72 3.57 -9.67
C SER A 219 10.61 3.48 -8.62
N TRP A 220 10.02 4.61 -8.26
CA TRP A 220 8.80 4.67 -7.43
C TRP A 220 7.52 4.79 -8.27
N SER A 221 7.67 4.80 -9.60
CA SER A 221 6.55 4.94 -10.52
C SER A 221 5.54 3.80 -10.35
N ASN A 222 4.27 4.16 -10.20
CA ASN A 222 3.15 3.26 -9.94
C ASN A 222 3.23 2.47 -8.62
N LEU A 223 4.12 2.86 -7.70
CA LEU A 223 4.12 2.32 -6.35
C LEU A 223 3.18 3.13 -5.45
N ASN A 224 2.44 2.45 -4.59
CA ASN A 224 1.46 3.12 -3.74
C ASN A 224 2.16 3.91 -2.62
N PHE A 225 1.77 5.15 -2.44
CA PHE A 225 2.14 5.99 -1.30
C PHE A 225 0.85 6.38 -0.57
N VAL A 226 0.68 5.83 0.63
CA VAL A 226 -0.52 6.08 1.45
C VAL A 226 -0.25 7.23 2.40
N PHE A 227 -1.22 8.14 2.56
CA PHE A 227 -1.10 9.24 3.51
C PHE A 227 -2.44 9.65 4.15
N GLU A 228 -2.35 10.23 5.35
CA GLU A 228 -3.43 10.90 6.06
C GLU A 228 -2.94 12.27 6.53
N LYS A 229 -3.64 13.34 6.14
CA LYS A 229 -3.44 14.70 6.68
C LYS A 229 -3.99 14.77 8.11
N THR A 230 -3.24 14.28 9.08
CA THR A 230 -3.73 14.05 10.44
C THR A 230 -4.02 15.33 11.24
N ARG A 231 -3.09 16.29 11.27
CA ARG A 231 -3.28 17.56 11.98
C ARG A 231 -2.61 18.69 11.22
N LEU A 232 -3.37 19.71 10.84
CA LEU A 232 -2.86 20.89 10.12
C LEU A 232 -3.36 22.17 10.80
N ALA A 233 -2.46 23.14 10.99
CA ALA A 233 -2.78 24.42 11.62
C ALA A 233 -3.55 24.27 12.95
N GLY A 234 -3.15 23.30 13.77
CA GLY A 234 -3.77 22.99 15.06
C GLY A 234 -5.10 22.23 15.00
N LYS A 235 -5.66 21.98 13.80
CA LYS A 235 -6.88 21.20 13.63
C LYS A 235 -6.58 19.75 13.30
N THR A 236 -7.23 18.83 14.00
CA THR A 236 -7.09 17.39 13.75
C THR A 236 -8.20 16.91 12.82
N TYR A 237 -7.85 16.09 11.84
CA TYR A 237 -8.76 15.53 10.85
C TYR A 237 -8.95 14.03 11.13
N PRO A 238 -10.20 13.57 11.33
CA PRO A 238 -10.48 12.16 11.60
C PRO A 238 -10.46 11.29 10.33
N ASP A 239 -10.72 11.89 9.16
CA ASP A 239 -10.85 11.17 7.89
C ASP A 239 -10.41 12.05 6.70
N PRO A 240 -10.12 11.44 5.53
CA PRO A 240 -9.74 12.18 4.32
C PRO A 240 -10.73 13.26 3.86
N GLN A 241 -12.04 13.01 3.99
CA GLN A 241 -13.08 13.91 3.48
C GLN A 241 -13.22 15.17 4.33
N SER A 242 -12.88 15.09 5.61
CA SER A 242 -12.91 16.22 6.54
C SER A 242 -11.97 17.37 6.16
N THR A 243 -10.93 17.10 5.35
CA THR A 243 -9.99 18.12 4.86
C THR A 243 -10.55 18.95 3.71
N LEU A 244 -11.45 18.37 2.89
CA LEU A 244 -12.05 19.03 1.72
C LEU A 244 -13.14 20.05 2.12
N ASN A 245 -13.76 19.83 3.27
CA ASN A 245 -14.89 20.63 3.75
C ASN A 245 -14.47 21.71 4.75
N ASP A 246 -13.17 21.99 4.89
CA ASP A 246 -12.66 22.97 5.84
C ASP A 246 -12.42 24.32 5.16
N PRO A 247 -13.29 25.33 5.36
CA PRO A 247 -13.16 26.64 4.72
C PRO A 247 -12.09 27.52 5.39
N SER A 248 -11.05 26.94 6.01
CA SER A 248 -10.09 27.68 6.81
C SER A 248 -9.26 28.63 5.94
N SER A 249 -9.69 29.89 5.94
CA SER A 249 -9.10 31.05 5.27
C SER A 249 -8.09 31.78 6.16
N SER A 250 -7.52 31.09 7.16
CA SER A 250 -6.41 31.64 7.96
C SER A 250 -5.08 31.47 7.22
N MET A 251 -4.19 32.45 7.39
CA MET A 251 -2.85 32.42 6.78
C MET A 251 -2.03 31.20 7.25
N ASP A 252 -2.20 30.80 8.51
CA ASP A 252 -1.57 29.61 9.10
C ASP A 252 -2.03 28.31 8.42
N ALA A 253 -3.32 28.19 8.10
CA ALA A 253 -3.86 27.04 7.38
C ALA A 253 -3.28 26.96 5.96
N ALA A 254 -3.22 28.08 5.25
CA ALA A 254 -2.64 28.13 3.90
C ALA A 254 -1.15 27.69 3.90
N PHE A 255 -0.38 28.13 4.90
CA PHE A 255 1.03 27.75 5.03
C PHE A 255 1.22 26.28 5.39
N SER A 256 0.40 25.74 6.30
CA SER A 256 0.44 24.32 6.69
C SER A 256 0.10 23.42 5.51
N ILE A 257 -0.93 23.80 4.73
CA ILE A 257 -1.33 23.09 3.51
C ILE A 257 -0.21 23.15 2.45
N ASP A 258 0.35 24.33 2.18
CA ASP A 258 1.47 24.48 1.22
C ASP A 258 2.65 23.57 1.57
N ARG A 259 3.05 23.52 2.84
CA ARG A 259 4.16 22.66 3.28
C ARG A 259 3.85 21.17 3.07
N VAL A 260 2.64 20.73 3.40
CA VAL A 260 2.22 19.34 3.15
C VAL A 260 2.19 19.03 1.66
N GLU A 261 1.64 19.91 0.83
CA GLU A 261 1.62 19.71 -0.62
C GLU A 261 3.03 19.62 -1.21
N ARG A 262 3.96 20.48 -0.77
CA ARG A 262 5.38 20.40 -1.17
C ARG A 262 6.05 19.11 -0.72
N PHE A 263 5.69 18.57 0.44
CA PHE A 263 6.24 17.29 0.89
C PHE A 263 5.66 16.12 0.10
N LEU A 264 4.34 16.10 -0.12
CA LEU A 264 3.66 15.07 -0.90
C LEU A 264 4.13 15.05 -2.36
N SER A 265 4.45 16.22 -2.93
CA SER A 265 4.94 16.30 -4.31
C SER A 265 6.27 15.56 -4.52
N LEU A 266 7.08 15.36 -3.48
CA LEU A 266 8.31 14.55 -3.56
C LEU A 266 8.03 13.10 -3.98
N PHE A 267 6.86 12.56 -3.63
CA PHE A 267 6.44 11.22 -4.03
C PHE A 267 5.64 11.24 -5.34
N GLU A 268 4.78 12.25 -5.53
CA GLU A 268 4.00 12.42 -6.77
C GLU A 268 4.93 12.57 -8.00
N GLU A 269 6.01 13.34 -7.87
CA GLU A 269 6.98 13.58 -8.95
C GLU A 269 7.81 12.34 -9.31
N GLU A 270 8.02 11.43 -8.36
CA GLU A 270 8.66 10.13 -8.62
C GLU A 270 7.66 9.11 -9.22
N GLY A 271 6.41 9.54 -9.46
CA GLY A 271 5.36 8.77 -10.13
C GLY A 271 4.57 7.85 -9.22
N CYS A 272 4.60 8.06 -7.90
CA CYS A 272 3.83 7.26 -6.96
C CYS A 272 2.31 7.37 -7.21
N ASN A 273 1.59 6.29 -6.95
CA ASN A 273 0.13 6.34 -6.82
C ASN A 273 -0.20 6.91 -5.43
N MET A 274 -0.63 8.16 -5.40
CA MET A 274 -0.98 8.87 -4.17
C MET A 274 -2.36 8.41 -3.67
N VAL A 275 -2.39 7.77 -2.49
CA VAL A 275 -3.60 7.19 -1.90
C VAL A 275 -3.89 7.85 -0.56
N GLU A 276 -4.87 8.75 -0.51
CA GLU A 276 -5.33 9.35 0.75
C GLU A 276 -6.28 8.38 1.45
N LEU A 277 -5.95 7.97 2.67
CA LEU A 277 -6.68 6.95 3.43
C LEU A 277 -6.55 7.23 4.93
N SER A 278 -7.60 7.01 5.72
CA SER A 278 -7.45 7.13 7.18
C SER A 278 -6.48 6.07 7.72
N CYS A 279 -5.83 6.37 8.84
CA CYS A 279 -4.89 5.46 9.49
C CYS A 279 -5.55 4.15 9.95
N GLU A 280 -6.84 4.21 10.31
CA GLU A 280 -7.62 3.03 10.68
C GLU A 280 -7.91 2.15 9.46
N GLU A 281 -8.39 2.74 8.37
CA GLU A 281 -8.63 2.02 7.11
C GLU A 281 -7.34 1.45 6.53
N HIS A 282 -6.24 2.19 6.62
CA HIS A 282 -4.92 1.69 6.28
C HIS A 282 -4.59 0.42 7.07
N ASP A 283 -4.66 0.46 8.40
CA ASP A 283 -4.26 -0.70 9.22
C ASP A 283 -5.17 -1.90 8.97
N ARG A 284 -6.46 -1.67 8.75
CA ARG A 284 -7.43 -2.71 8.35
C ARG A 284 -7.05 -3.36 7.02
N ALA A 285 -6.70 -2.56 6.01
CA ALA A 285 -6.26 -3.06 4.71
C ALA A 285 -4.87 -3.73 4.77
N ALA A 286 -3.93 -3.16 5.51
CA ALA A 286 -2.56 -3.65 5.66
C ALA A 286 -2.52 -5.02 6.37
N ALA A 287 -3.43 -5.28 7.31
CA ALA A 287 -3.54 -6.58 7.97
C ALA A 287 -3.79 -7.72 6.96
N ASN A 288 -4.72 -7.51 6.03
CA ASN A 288 -5.09 -8.51 5.02
C ASN A 288 -4.33 -8.37 3.69
N SER A 289 -3.24 -7.59 3.66
CA SER A 289 -2.37 -7.47 2.47
C SER A 289 -0.89 -7.59 2.85
N GLN A 290 -0.32 -6.60 3.53
CA GLN A 290 1.08 -6.61 3.95
C GLN A 290 1.34 -7.66 5.03
N PHE A 291 0.59 -7.64 6.13
CA PHE A 291 0.87 -8.52 7.28
C PHE A 291 0.68 -9.99 6.92
N ILE A 292 -0.41 -10.34 6.21
CA ILE A 292 -0.63 -11.71 5.71
C ILE A 292 0.50 -12.18 4.77
N THR A 293 1.01 -11.29 3.91
CA THR A 293 2.14 -11.59 3.01
C THR A 293 3.41 -11.94 3.81
N HIS A 294 3.74 -11.15 4.84
CA HIS A 294 4.86 -11.46 5.74
C HIS A 294 4.63 -12.74 6.55
N LEU A 295 3.42 -12.95 7.05
CA LEU A 295 3.07 -14.14 7.83
C LEU A 295 3.29 -15.41 6.99
N VAL A 296 2.73 -15.46 5.78
CA VAL A 296 2.87 -16.59 4.86
C VAL A 296 4.34 -16.82 4.49
N GLY A 297 5.05 -15.77 4.05
CA GLY A 297 6.47 -15.89 3.70
C GLY A 297 7.34 -16.43 4.84
N ARG A 298 7.05 -16.04 6.09
CA ARG A 298 7.77 -16.54 7.29
C ARG A 298 7.36 -17.96 7.67
N ILE A 299 6.08 -18.34 7.58
CA ILE A 299 5.62 -19.72 7.81
C ILE A 299 6.30 -20.67 6.82
N LEU A 300 6.27 -20.34 5.52
CA LEU A 300 6.87 -21.14 4.46
C LEU A 300 8.41 -21.21 4.60
N GLY A 301 9.04 -20.12 5.03
CA GLY A 301 10.46 -20.13 5.39
C GLY A 301 10.76 -21.06 6.58
N ARG A 302 9.89 -21.08 7.61
CA ARG A 302 10.02 -21.97 8.77
C ARG A 302 9.75 -23.44 8.43
N GLN A 303 8.88 -23.72 7.47
CA GLN A 303 8.69 -25.06 6.92
C GLN A 303 9.97 -25.61 6.26
N GLY A 304 10.87 -24.73 5.82
CA GLY A 304 12.16 -25.11 5.25
C GLY A 304 12.10 -25.44 3.76
N LEU A 305 11.21 -24.78 3.01
CA LEU A 305 11.11 -24.92 1.56
C LEU A 305 12.43 -24.52 0.88
N LYS A 306 12.86 -25.33 -0.11
CA LYS A 306 14.12 -25.15 -0.85
C LYS A 306 13.88 -25.34 -2.35
N PRO A 307 14.71 -24.75 -3.22
CA PRO A 307 14.68 -25.02 -4.65
C PRO A 307 14.82 -26.51 -4.96
N THR A 308 14.15 -26.96 -6.03
CA THR A 308 14.18 -28.33 -6.52
C THR A 308 14.49 -28.39 -8.02
N PRO A 309 14.91 -29.54 -8.57
CA PRO A 309 15.12 -29.70 -10.01
C PRO A 309 13.86 -29.55 -10.88
N ILE A 310 12.67 -29.51 -10.28
CA ILE A 310 11.37 -29.49 -10.97
C ILE A 310 10.50 -28.30 -10.54
N ASP A 311 11.14 -27.20 -10.12
CA ASP A 311 10.44 -26.00 -9.66
C ASP A 311 9.46 -25.46 -10.71
N THR A 312 8.22 -25.26 -10.30
CA THR A 312 7.23 -24.55 -11.13
C THR A 312 7.44 -23.04 -11.01
N LYS A 313 6.95 -22.26 -11.98
CA LYS A 313 6.96 -20.78 -11.89
C LYS A 313 6.21 -20.25 -10.67
N GLY A 314 5.18 -20.97 -10.23
CA GLY A 314 4.47 -20.67 -8.98
C GLY A 314 5.39 -20.84 -7.77
N PHE A 315 6.13 -21.95 -7.70
CA PHE A 315 7.05 -22.21 -6.60
C PHE A 315 8.25 -21.25 -6.59
N GLU A 316 8.80 -20.87 -7.75
CA GLU A 316 9.81 -19.80 -7.85
C GLU A 316 9.31 -18.49 -7.20
N SER A 317 8.03 -18.14 -7.40
CA SER A 317 7.42 -16.96 -6.79
C SER A 317 7.28 -17.11 -5.26
N VAL A 318 7.00 -18.31 -4.77
CA VAL A 318 6.99 -18.62 -3.32
C VAL A 318 8.38 -18.46 -2.72
N LEU A 319 9.42 -18.97 -3.37
CA LEU A 319 10.80 -18.79 -2.92
C LEU A 319 11.21 -17.31 -2.89
N GLN A 320 10.80 -16.52 -3.89
CA GLN A 320 10.98 -15.06 -3.89
C GLN A 320 10.25 -14.38 -2.74
N LEU A 321 9.02 -14.81 -2.41
CA LEU A 321 8.26 -14.31 -1.27
C LEU A 321 8.99 -14.61 0.05
N ILE A 322 9.50 -15.83 0.23
CA ILE A 322 10.28 -16.23 1.41
C ILE A 322 11.54 -15.36 1.51
N GLY A 323 12.25 -15.18 0.41
CA GLY A 323 13.47 -14.35 0.36
C GLY A 323 13.21 -12.90 0.75
N SER A 324 12.22 -12.26 0.12
CA SER A 324 11.89 -10.86 0.38
C SER A 324 11.39 -10.63 1.81
N THR A 325 10.49 -11.47 2.32
CA THR A 325 9.93 -11.31 3.68
C THR A 325 10.89 -11.65 4.81
N ASN A 326 11.91 -12.50 4.57
CA ASN A 326 12.97 -12.79 5.53
C ASN A 326 14.17 -11.84 5.46
N SER A 327 14.28 -11.04 4.39
CA SER A 327 15.27 -9.96 4.30
C SER A 327 14.96 -8.79 5.26
N ASP A 328 13.70 -8.71 5.71
CA ASP A 328 13.25 -7.78 6.74
C ASP A 328 13.44 -8.34 8.15
N SER A 329 13.74 -7.45 9.09
CA SER A 329 13.98 -7.82 10.48
C SER A 329 12.73 -8.44 11.13
N PHE A 330 12.94 -9.35 12.08
CA PHE A 330 11.84 -9.90 12.85
C PHE A 330 11.14 -8.81 13.68
N ASP A 331 11.88 -7.79 14.14
CA ASP A 331 11.33 -6.62 14.83
C ASP A 331 10.29 -5.87 13.99
N LEU A 332 10.50 -5.73 12.68
CA LEU A 332 9.51 -5.13 11.80
C LEU A 332 8.24 -5.98 11.78
N PHE A 333 8.38 -7.29 11.57
CA PHE A 333 7.23 -8.21 11.54
C PHE A 333 6.47 -8.25 12.87
N TYR A 334 7.19 -8.29 14.00
CA TYR A 334 6.59 -8.19 15.33
C TYR A 334 5.90 -6.84 15.53
N GLY A 335 6.46 -5.75 15.01
CA GLY A 335 5.83 -4.44 15.00
C GLY A 335 4.51 -4.40 14.21
N LEU A 336 4.47 -5.02 13.02
CA LEU A 336 3.23 -5.17 12.24
C LEU A 336 2.16 -5.89 13.06
N TYR A 337 2.51 -6.98 13.74
CA TYR A 337 1.58 -7.72 14.59
C TYR A 337 1.12 -6.92 15.81
N LYS A 338 2.07 -6.41 16.60
CA LYS A 338 1.81 -5.79 17.90
C LYS A 338 1.01 -4.49 17.81
N TYR A 339 1.28 -3.69 16.77
CA TYR A 339 0.74 -2.33 16.65
C TYR A 339 -0.38 -2.19 15.61
N ASN A 340 -0.80 -3.28 14.97
CA ASN A 340 -2.02 -3.34 14.18
C ASN A 340 -3.01 -4.32 14.84
N GLY A 341 -4.08 -3.80 15.44
CA GLY A 341 -5.07 -4.58 16.18
C GLY A 341 -5.81 -5.63 15.33
N ASN A 342 -5.77 -5.52 14.01
CA ASN A 342 -6.41 -6.47 13.09
C ASN A 342 -5.53 -7.72 12.82
N SER A 343 -4.25 -7.71 13.20
CA SER A 343 -3.30 -8.77 12.84
C SER A 343 -3.66 -10.14 13.43
N MET A 344 -4.19 -10.17 14.65
CA MET A 344 -4.56 -11.43 15.29
C MET A 344 -5.75 -12.09 14.60
N ASP A 345 -6.75 -11.30 14.19
CA ASP A 345 -7.88 -11.77 13.39
C ASP A 345 -7.42 -12.38 12.05
N THR A 346 -6.46 -11.75 11.36
CA THR A 346 -5.84 -12.31 10.16
C THR A 346 -5.17 -13.66 10.42
N ILE A 347 -4.46 -13.84 11.55
CA ILE A 347 -3.87 -15.14 11.93
C ILE A 347 -4.96 -16.20 12.12
N LEU A 348 -6.03 -15.86 12.85
CA LEU A 348 -7.12 -16.80 13.13
C LEU A 348 -7.83 -17.24 11.84
N LYS A 349 -8.14 -16.29 10.95
CA LYS A 349 -8.73 -16.57 9.65
C LYS A 349 -7.85 -17.46 8.78
N MET A 350 -6.54 -17.23 8.78
CA MET A 350 -5.58 -18.07 8.05
C MET A 350 -5.55 -19.51 8.61
N LYS A 351 -5.55 -19.67 9.93
CA LYS A 351 -5.60 -20.99 10.57
C LYS A 351 -6.88 -21.74 10.20
N GLN A 352 -8.02 -21.07 10.33
CA GLN A 352 -9.31 -21.64 9.96
C GLN A 352 -9.34 -22.05 8.48
N ALA A 353 -8.88 -21.19 7.57
CA ALA A 353 -8.82 -21.51 6.15
C ALA A 353 -7.92 -22.72 5.86
N MET A 354 -6.80 -22.88 6.57
CA MET A 354 -5.93 -24.06 6.46
C MET A 354 -6.66 -25.34 6.90
N GLU A 355 -7.37 -25.29 8.04
CA GLU A 355 -8.15 -26.41 8.56
C GLU A 355 -9.31 -26.80 7.60
N GLU A 356 -10.01 -25.82 7.03
CA GLU A 356 -11.09 -26.05 6.06
C GLU A 356 -10.59 -26.71 4.78
N VAL A 357 -9.45 -26.26 4.24
CA VAL A 357 -8.82 -26.87 3.07
C VAL A 357 -8.39 -28.32 3.37
N GLU A 358 -7.75 -28.54 4.52
CA GLU A 358 -7.35 -29.89 4.95
C GLU A 358 -8.55 -30.82 5.12
N ALA A 359 -9.63 -30.33 5.73
CA ALA A 359 -10.87 -31.08 5.91
C ALA A 359 -11.51 -31.45 4.57
N GLY A 360 -11.54 -30.52 3.60
CA GLY A 360 -12.03 -30.77 2.25
C GLY A 360 -11.25 -31.89 1.53
N LEU A 361 -9.92 -31.87 1.61
CA LEU A 361 -9.07 -32.92 1.02
C LEU A 361 -9.34 -34.30 1.64
N LYS A 362 -9.44 -34.37 2.97
CA LYS A 362 -9.75 -35.61 3.70
C LYS A 362 -11.15 -36.14 3.41
N LEU A 363 -12.11 -35.26 3.15
CA LEU A 363 -13.46 -35.66 2.76
C LEU A 363 -13.45 -36.31 1.38
N MET A 364 -12.80 -35.70 0.39
CA MET A 364 -12.68 -36.25 -0.95
C MET A 364 -11.98 -37.61 -0.95
N GLU A 365 -10.88 -37.76 -0.19
CA GLU A 365 -10.18 -39.05 -0.05
C GLU A 365 -11.11 -40.15 0.50
N ARG A 366 -11.97 -39.82 1.47
CA ARG A 366 -12.96 -40.78 2.01
C ARG A 366 -14.04 -41.12 1.00
N GLU A 367 -14.49 -40.16 0.20
CA GLU A 367 -15.50 -40.39 -0.84
C GLU A 367 -14.95 -41.27 -1.97
N ASP A 368 -13.71 -41.02 -2.40
CA ASP A 368 -13.01 -41.83 -3.42
C ASP A 368 -12.84 -43.29 -2.97
N VAL A 369 -12.46 -43.52 -1.70
CA VAL A 369 -12.34 -44.86 -1.12
C VAL A 369 -13.68 -45.60 -1.07
N ASN A 370 -14.80 -44.87 -0.99
CA ASN A 370 -16.14 -45.45 -0.90
C ASN A 370 -16.90 -45.47 -2.25
N ALA A 371 -16.27 -45.09 -3.36
CA ALA A 371 -16.90 -45.04 -4.68
C ALA A 371 -17.13 -46.45 -5.27
N PRO A 372 -18.38 -46.85 -5.59
CA PRO A 372 -18.66 -48.16 -6.16
C PRO A 372 -18.23 -48.21 -7.64
N GLY A 373 -17.21 -49.01 -7.95
CA GLY A 373 -16.79 -49.30 -9.34
C GLY A 373 -15.29 -49.29 -9.61
N PHE A 374 -14.46 -48.79 -8.69
CA PHE A 374 -13.01 -48.92 -8.73
C PHE A 374 -12.52 -49.75 -7.54
N GLY A 375 -12.71 -51.07 -7.65
CA GLY A 375 -11.98 -51.99 -6.79
C GLY A 375 -10.49 -51.90 -7.11
N GLY A 376 -9.69 -51.39 -6.18
CA GLY A 376 -8.25 -51.62 -6.13
C GLY A 376 -7.37 -50.61 -6.85
N ASP A 377 -7.27 -49.40 -6.31
CA ASP A 377 -5.98 -48.71 -6.22
C ASP A 377 -5.92 -47.86 -4.94
N ALA A 378 -6.36 -48.47 -3.83
CA ALA A 378 -6.05 -47.98 -2.49
C ALA A 378 -4.56 -48.23 -2.22
N GLY A 379 -3.72 -47.37 -2.78
CA GLY A 379 -2.30 -47.29 -2.48
C GLY A 379 -2.10 -46.89 -1.02
N LEU A 380 -2.08 -47.90 -0.14
CA LEU A 380 -1.59 -47.82 1.22
C LEU A 380 -0.22 -47.11 1.25
N LEU A 381 -0.19 -45.85 1.68
CA LEU A 381 0.94 -45.30 2.43
C LEU A 381 0.48 -45.06 3.86
N GLY A 382 0.30 -46.17 4.58
CA GLY A 382 0.14 -46.17 6.02
C GLY A 382 1.41 -45.64 6.69
N PHE A 383 1.45 -44.34 6.97
CA PHE A 383 2.28 -43.80 8.04
C PHE A 383 1.66 -44.18 9.39
N GLN A 384 1.77 -45.46 9.76
CA GLN A 384 1.60 -45.86 11.15
C GLN A 384 2.71 -45.20 11.96
N ARG A 385 2.33 -44.19 12.76
CA ARG A 385 3.13 -43.70 13.89
C ARG A 385 3.50 -44.89 14.76
N LYS A 386 4.77 -45.30 14.75
CA LYS A 386 5.36 -46.05 15.87
C LYS A 386 5.37 -45.13 17.08
N ASN A 387 4.29 -45.15 17.86
CA ASN A 387 4.38 -44.87 19.28
C ASN A 387 5.01 -46.11 19.92
N GLN A 388 6.32 -46.08 20.12
CA GLN A 388 6.96 -46.93 21.13
C GLN A 388 6.54 -46.38 22.49
N LEU A 389 5.55 -47.02 23.10
CA LEU A 389 5.44 -47.11 24.54
C LEU A 389 6.41 -48.21 24.96
N ASP A 390 7.55 -47.81 25.51
CA ASP A 390 8.41 -48.69 26.28
C ASP A 390 7.78 -48.79 27.68
N ASP A 391 6.93 -49.80 27.86
CA ASP A 391 6.65 -50.36 29.18
C ASP A 391 7.54 -51.59 29.33
N SER A 392 8.49 -51.54 30.25
CA SER A 392 9.10 -52.71 30.86
C SER A 392 9.21 -52.49 32.36
N PRO A 393 8.71 -53.42 33.20
CA PRO A 393 8.87 -53.35 34.63
C PRO A 393 10.18 -54.02 35.06
N LEU A 394 11.03 -53.28 35.77
CA LEU A 394 11.82 -53.63 36.97
C LEU A 394 12.98 -52.65 37.15
#